data_AF-A0A9W8R5J0-F1
#
_entry.id   AF-A0A9W8R5J0-F1
#
_cell.length_a   1.000
_cell.length_b   1.000
_cell.length_c   1.000
_cell.angle_alpha   90.00
_cell.angle_beta   90.00
_cell.angle_gamma   90.00
#
_symmetry.space_group_name_H-M   'P 1'
#
loop_
_entity.id
_entity.type
_entity.pdbx_description
1 polymer ?
#
loop_
_entity_poly.entity_id
_entity_poly.type
_entity_poly.pdbx_seq_one_letter_code
_entity_poly.pdbx_strand_id
1 'polypeptide(L)'
;MALSLFNSMTRPDVMAWYAKTRFYHIIELTAWQLFPSIATYNKLHPRYQPTPIQLEHQHPLVIDWIPFPALRDQLVQHHSANPDIDQIFCDAVTGYVVETPMASLVQGAPLATAYIRVTDLITAMDASMPGNDTDMATLPAPSVAMLFSSPAYARAAFRKLNMDKGAGYYKIDPAFFQKYPELRPGSGDLVAMGIPLKPKQQNILTYPKPLDPTTVQTYRSFIDFSIDAANTISSANLPAV
;
A
#
# COMPACT_ATOMS: atom_id res chain seq x y z
N MET A 1 14.25 2.43 10.41
CA MET A 1 14.76 3.80 10.13
C MET A 1 15.23 3.97 8.69
N ALA A 2 16.09 3.10 8.13
CA ALA A 2 16.55 3.24 6.73
C ALA A 2 15.43 3.05 5.68
N LEU A 3 14.57 2.04 5.84
CA LEU A 3 13.44 1.77 4.93
C LEU A 3 12.39 2.91 4.92
N SER A 4 12.09 3.46 6.10
CA SER A 4 11.19 4.61 6.25
C SER A 4 11.80 5.87 5.61
N LEU A 5 13.10 6.09 5.79
CA LEU A 5 13.81 7.21 5.15
C LEU A 5 13.83 7.06 3.62
N PHE A 6 14.06 5.84 3.10
CA PHE A 6 14.15 5.55 1.66
C PHE A 6 12.82 5.80 0.96
N ASN A 7 11.75 5.27 1.54
CA ASN A 7 10.42 5.52 1.01
C ASN A 7 10.06 7.01 1.11
N SER A 8 10.36 7.69 2.24
CA SER A 8 10.06 9.12 2.41
C SER A 8 10.78 10.05 1.43
N MET A 9 12.01 9.73 1.01
CA MET A 9 12.76 10.57 0.07
C MET A 9 12.46 10.26 -1.40
N THR A 10 12.15 8.99 -1.73
CA THR A 10 11.90 8.57 -3.13
C THR A 10 10.44 8.69 -3.55
N ARG A 11 9.51 8.67 -2.59
CA ARG A 11 8.05 8.68 -2.81
C ARG A 11 7.30 9.50 -1.74
N PRO A 12 7.54 10.82 -1.64
CA PRO A 12 6.90 11.66 -0.62
C PRO A 12 5.37 11.68 -0.74
N ASP A 13 4.84 11.58 -1.95
CA ASP A 13 3.40 11.48 -2.27
C ASP A 13 2.76 10.19 -1.73
N VAL A 14 3.51 9.08 -1.71
CA VAL A 14 3.02 7.78 -1.21
C VAL A 14 3.12 7.68 0.31
N MET A 15 3.77 8.63 1.00
CA MET A 15 3.92 8.57 2.46
C MET A 15 2.61 8.75 3.19
N ALA A 16 1.73 9.63 2.67
CA ALA A 16 0.37 9.76 3.18
C ALA A 16 -0.38 8.42 3.08
N TRP A 17 -0.18 7.69 1.99
CA TRP A 17 -0.77 6.37 1.79
C TRP A 17 -0.28 5.36 2.84
N TYR A 18 1.03 5.20 3.00
CA TYR A 18 1.60 4.25 3.96
C TYR A 18 1.23 4.58 5.41
N ALA A 19 1.27 5.86 5.78
CA ALA A 19 0.97 6.31 7.13
C ALA A 19 -0.50 6.04 7.50
N LYS A 20 -1.44 6.39 6.62
CA LYS A 20 -2.88 6.30 6.90
C LYS A 20 -3.41 4.88 6.80
N THR A 21 -2.90 4.08 5.86
CA THR A 21 -3.30 2.66 5.71
C THR A 21 -2.63 1.73 6.72
N ARG A 22 -1.75 2.26 7.56
CA ARG A 22 -0.96 1.51 8.55
C ARG A 22 -0.30 0.30 7.90
N PHE A 23 0.44 0.53 6.82
CA PHE A 23 1.10 -0.52 6.05
C PHE A 23 2.36 -1.08 6.76
N TYR A 24 2.28 -1.39 8.06
CA TYR A 24 3.42 -1.81 8.88
C TYR A 24 3.91 -3.23 8.56
N HIS A 25 3.08 -4.07 7.93
CA HIS A 25 3.47 -5.41 7.50
C HIS A 25 4.66 -5.40 6.51
N ILE A 26 4.89 -4.27 5.84
CA ILE A 26 6.06 -4.13 4.97
C ILE A 26 7.39 -4.16 5.74
N ILE A 27 7.38 -3.80 7.03
CA ILE A 27 8.57 -3.87 7.88
C ILE A 27 8.96 -5.34 8.09
N GLU A 28 8.00 -6.19 8.42
CA GLU A 28 8.21 -7.63 8.60
C GLU A 28 8.62 -8.30 7.28
N LEU A 29 7.95 -7.94 6.18
CA LEU A 29 8.30 -8.42 4.84
C LEU A 29 9.73 -8.04 4.45
N THR A 30 10.11 -6.78 4.63
CA THR A 30 11.47 -6.31 4.30
C THR A 30 12.51 -7.01 5.18
N ALA A 31 12.21 -7.20 6.48
CA ALA A 31 13.12 -7.91 7.38
C ALA A 31 13.34 -9.37 6.92
N TRP A 32 12.29 -10.04 6.46
CA TRP A 32 12.41 -11.37 5.89
C TRP A 32 13.18 -11.39 4.55
N GLN A 33 12.93 -10.43 3.65
CA GLN A 33 13.65 -10.31 2.38
C GLN A 33 15.16 -10.06 2.57
N LEU A 34 15.54 -9.27 3.59
CA LEU A 34 16.94 -8.98 3.90
C LEU A 34 17.63 -10.11 4.70
N PHE A 35 16.90 -10.75 5.60
CA PHE A 35 17.43 -11.82 6.48
C PHE A 35 16.45 -13.01 6.52
N PRO A 36 16.43 -13.85 5.46
CA PRO A 36 15.51 -14.98 5.40
C PRO A 36 15.83 -16.02 6.50
N SER A 37 14.87 -16.27 7.39
CA SER A 37 14.97 -17.28 8.45
C SER A 37 13.58 -17.71 8.91
N ILE A 38 13.48 -18.82 9.64
CA ILE A 38 12.22 -19.24 10.28
C ILE A 38 11.68 -18.14 11.20
N ALA A 39 12.56 -17.45 11.92
CA ALA A 39 12.17 -16.40 12.86
C ALA A 39 11.58 -15.16 12.17
N THR A 40 12.12 -14.75 11.01
CA THR A 40 11.59 -13.63 10.23
C THR A 40 10.35 -14.04 9.42
N TYR A 41 10.31 -15.28 8.92
CA TYR A 41 9.16 -15.85 8.22
C TYR A 41 7.91 -15.93 9.10
N ASN A 42 8.04 -16.41 10.35
CA ASN A 42 6.92 -16.56 11.27
C ASN A 42 6.26 -15.23 11.69
N LYS A 43 6.92 -14.09 11.41
CA LYS A 43 6.36 -12.75 11.62
C LYS A 43 5.56 -12.25 10.44
N LEU A 44 5.63 -12.91 9.28
CA LEU A 44 4.89 -12.46 8.10
C LEU A 44 3.40 -12.65 8.27
N HIS A 45 2.65 -11.56 8.08
CA HIS A 45 1.20 -11.63 7.93
C HIS A 45 0.83 -12.58 6.77
N PRO A 46 -0.21 -13.43 6.90
CA PRO A 46 -0.53 -14.47 5.92
C PRO A 46 -0.61 -13.99 4.46
N ARG A 47 -1.11 -12.77 4.23
CA ARG A 47 -1.20 -12.18 2.89
C ARG A 47 0.13 -11.89 2.19
N TYR A 48 1.22 -11.77 2.95
CA TYR A 48 2.57 -11.47 2.47
C TYR A 48 3.51 -12.68 2.57
N GLN A 49 3.02 -13.83 3.03
CA GLN A 49 3.82 -15.06 2.97
C GLN A 49 4.08 -15.42 1.50
N PRO A 50 5.29 -15.87 1.14
CA PRO A 50 5.62 -16.26 -0.22
C PRO A 50 4.75 -17.45 -0.66
N THR A 51 4.31 -17.43 -1.91
CA THR A 51 3.62 -18.57 -2.53
C THR A 51 4.62 -19.60 -3.03
N PRO A 52 4.19 -20.84 -3.34
CA PRO A 52 5.08 -21.84 -3.94
C PRO A 52 5.75 -21.34 -5.23
N ILE A 53 5.00 -20.65 -6.10
CA ILE A 53 5.52 -20.10 -7.36
C ILE A 53 6.66 -19.11 -7.09
N GLN A 54 6.51 -18.26 -6.06
CA GLN A 54 7.55 -17.31 -5.67
C GLN A 54 8.80 -17.96 -5.08
N LEU A 55 8.67 -19.12 -4.45
CA LEU A 55 9.81 -19.88 -3.93
C LEU A 55 10.56 -20.63 -5.04
N GLU A 56 9.87 -21.00 -6.12
CA GLU A 56 10.43 -21.73 -7.26
C GLU A 56 11.08 -20.83 -8.31
N HIS A 57 10.59 -19.60 -8.48
CA HIS A 57 11.00 -18.71 -9.57
C HIS A 57 11.65 -17.42 -9.06
N GLN A 58 12.76 -17.04 -9.68
CA GLN A 58 13.36 -15.72 -9.45
C GLN A 58 12.44 -14.63 -9.99
N HIS A 59 12.18 -13.60 -9.17
CA HIS A 59 11.28 -12.51 -9.52
C HIS A 59 11.68 -11.20 -8.80
N PRO A 60 11.22 -10.03 -9.29
CA PRO A 60 11.42 -8.76 -8.61
C PRO A 60 10.74 -8.72 -7.24
N LEU A 61 11.49 -8.37 -6.19
CA LEU A 61 11.00 -8.33 -4.80
C LEU A 61 9.86 -7.33 -4.55
N VAL A 62 9.64 -6.38 -5.47
CA VAL A 62 8.49 -5.46 -5.42
C VAL A 62 7.16 -6.20 -5.56
N ILE A 63 7.14 -7.37 -6.22
CA ILE A 63 5.94 -8.21 -6.35
C ILE A 63 5.47 -8.69 -4.97
N ASP A 64 6.38 -9.01 -4.06
CA ASP A 64 6.04 -9.46 -2.70
C ASP A 64 5.24 -8.43 -1.91
N TRP A 65 5.33 -7.14 -2.28
CA TRP A 65 4.66 -6.04 -1.59
C TRP A 65 3.16 -5.99 -1.90
N ILE A 66 2.67 -6.84 -2.81
CA ILE A 66 1.27 -6.99 -3.15
C ILE A 66 0.63 -8.04 -2.23
N PRO A 67 -0.39 -7.69 -1.43
CA PRO A 67 -0.96 -8.56 -0.41
C PRO A 67 -1.94 -9.61 -0.97
N PHE A 68 -1.87 -9.90 -2.26
CA PHE A 68 -2.79 -10.77 -2.99
C PHE A 68 -2.00 -11.92 -3.60
N PRO A 69 -1.94 -13.09 -2.93
CA PRO A 69 -1.16 -14.24 -3.41
C PRO A 69 -1.42 -14.60 -4.87
N ALA A 70 -2.70 -14.69 -5.27
CA ALA A 70 -3.07 -15.02 -6.64
C ALA A 70 -2.58 -13.99 -7.67
N LEU A 71 -2.56 -12.69 -7.33
CA LEU A 71 -2.02 -11.66 -8.21
C LEU A 71 -0.49 -11.73 -8.29
N ARG A 72 0.18 -12.01 -7.16
CA ARG A 72 1.63 -12.23 -7.14
C ARG A 72 2.03 -13.39 -8.03
N ASP A 73 1.29 -14.50 -7.98
CA ASP A 73 1.53 -15.66 -8.84
C ASP A 73 1.46 -15.30 -10.32
N GLN A 74 0.43 -14.56 -10.73
CA GLN A 74 0.31 -14.09 -12.13
C GLN A 74 1.43 -13.12 -12.51
N LEU A 75 1.82 -12.22 -11.60
CA LEU A 75 2.94 -11.30 -11.84
C LEU A 75 4.28 -12.04 -12.00
N VAL A 76 4.52 -13.07 -11.19
CA VAL A 76 5.74 -13.89 -11.33
C VAL A 76 5.73 -14.64 -12.66
N GLN A 77 4.60 -15.22 -13.05
CA GLN A 77 4.48 -15.97 -14.29
C GLN A 77 4.63 -15.09 -15.54
N HIS A 78 4.06 -13.89 -15.54
CA HIS A 78 3.94 -13.07 -16.75
C HIS A 78 4.87 -11.85 -16.80
N HIS A 79 5.35 -11.35 -15.65
CA HIS A 79 6.05 -10.06 -15.57
C HIS A 79 7.37 -10.08 -14.79
N SER A 80 7.93 -11.25 -14.44
CA SER A 80 9.21 -11.30 -13.71
C SER A 80 10.38 -10.60 -14.42
N ALA A 81 10.39 -10.59 -15.76
CA ALA A 81 11.41 -9.91 -16.56
C ALA A 81 10.90 -8.60 -17.20
N ASN A 82 9.75 -8.08 -16.76
CA ASN A 82 9.13 -6.90 -17.36
C ASN A 82 9.82 -5.62 -16.84
N PRO A 83 10.37 -4.76 -17.73
CA PRO A 83 11.04 -3.53 -17.32
C PRO A 83 10.09 -2.50 -16.67
N ASP A 84 8.79 -2.63 -16.90
CA ASP A 84 7.75 -1.73 -16.37
C ASP A 84 7.12 -2.26 -15.07
N ILE A 85 7.72 -3.27 -14.41
CA ILE A 85 7.15 -3.91 -13.21
C ILE A 85 6.80 -2.92 -12.09
N ASP A 86 7.60 -1.87 -11.92
CA ASP A 86 7.34 -0.82 -10.92
C ASP A 86 6.05 -0.03 -11.24
N GLN A 87 5.78 0.22 -12.52
CA GLN A 87 4.55 0.88 -12.95
C GLN A 87 3.34 -0.04 -12.74
N ILE A 88 3.47 -1.33 -13.05
CA ILE A 88 2.40 -2.33 -12.82
C ILE A 88 2.09 -2.42 -11.32
N PHE A 89 3.13 -2.42 -10.47
CA PHE A 89 2.97 -2.37 -9.02
C PHE A 89 2.22 -1.10 -8.59
N CYS A 90 2.62 0.07 -9.06
CA CYS A 90 1.95 1.33 -8.73
C CYS A 90 0.48 1.35 -9.18
N ASP A 91 0.18 0.82 -10.36
CA ASP A 91 -1.18 0.68 -10.86
C ASP A 91 -2.01 -0.27 -9.99
N ALA A 92 -1.42 -1.39 -9.55
CA ALA A 92 -2.08 -2.34 -8.67
C ALA A 92 -2.46 -1.69 -7.34
N VAL A 93 -1.50 -1.05 -6.66
CA VAL A 93 -1.75 -0.35 -5.37
C VAL A 93 -2.74 0.80 -5.54
N THR A 94 -2.66 1.53 -6.65
CA THR A 94 -3.64 2.58 -6.99
C THR A 94 -5.05 2.01 -7.15
N GLY A 95 -5.17 0.77 -7.66
CA GLY A 95 -6.42 0.04 -7.82
C GLY A 95 -6.97 -0.58 -6.55
N TYR A 96 -6.35 -0.41 -5.37
CA TYR A 96 -6.88 -0.99 -4.13
C TYR A 96 -8.19 -0.30 -3.74
N VAL A 97 -9.24 -1.10 -3.58
CA VAL A 97 -10.60 -0.66 -3.29
C VAL A 97 -11.20 -1.42 -2.12
N VAL A 98 -12.23 -0.85 -1.50
CA VAL A 98 -13.08 -1.54 -0.53
C VAL A 98 -14.52 -1.50 -1.01
N GLU A 99 -15.18 -2.66 -0.97
CA GLU A 99 -16.61 -2.78 -1.26
C GLU A 99 -17.46 -2.45 -0.03
N THR A 100 -18.63 -1.88 -0.27
CA THR A 100 -19.61 -1.59 0.77
C THR A 100 -21.00 -1.37 0.19
N PRO A 101 -22.09 -1.54 0.96
CA PRO A 101 -23.40 -1.05 0.55
C PRO A 101 -23.37 0.48 0.35
N MET A 102 -23.82 0.96 -0.81
CA MET A 102 -23.77 2.39 -1.17
C MET A 102 -24.55 3.27 -0.19
N ALA A 103 -25.68 2.77 0.31
CA ALA A 103 -26.51 3.44 1.31
C ALA A 103 -25.79 3.64 2.66
N SER A 104 -24.72 2.90 2.95
CA SER A 104 -23.90 3.13 4.16
C SER A 104 -23.01 4.37 4.05
N LEU A 105 -22.77 4.86 2.82
CA LEU A 105 -21.89 5.99 2.54
C LEU A 105 -22.65 7.23 2.05
N VAL A 106 -23.76 7.08 1.34
CA VAL A 106 -24.48 8.20 0.73
C VAL A 106 -25.98 8.13 1.05
N GLN A 107 -26.53 9.26 1.48
CA GLN A 107 -27.93 9.41 1.83
C GLN A 107 -28.82 9.20 0.60
N GLY A 108 -29.89 8.42 0.75
CA GLY A 108 -30.85 8.16 -0.34
C GLY A 108 -30.29 7.32 -1.50
N ALA A 109 -29.09 6.74 -1.34
CA ALA A 109 -28.51 5.87 -2.36
C ALA A 109 -29.29 4.54 -2.51
N PRO A 110 -29.27 3.92 -3.70
CA PRO A 110 -29.91 2.63 -3.91
C PRO A 110 -29.26 1.54 -3.04
N LEU A 111 -30.01 0.45 -2.82
CA LEU A 111 -29.53 -0.78 -2.19
C LEU A 111 -28.63 -1.56 -3.17
N ALA A 112 -27.50 -0.96 -3.51
CA ALA A 112 -26.48 -1.53 -4.39
C ALA A 112 -25.13 -1.59 -3.67
N THR A 113 -24.31 -2.57 -4.04
CA THR A 113 -22.89 -2.57 -3.66
C THR A 113 -22.15 -1.51 -4.46
N ALA A 114 -21.32 -0.76 -3.78
CA ALA A 114 -20.40 0.20 -4.36
C ALA A 114 -18.98 -0.09 -3.88
N TYR A 115 -17.99 0.43 -4.59
CA TYR A 115 -16.60 0.35 -4.15
C TYR A 115 -15.89 1.69 -4.32
N ILE A 116 -14.90 1.94 -3.47
CA ILE A 116 -14.12 3.18 -3.45
C ILE A 116 -12.63 2.85 -3.40
N ARG A 117 -11.82 3.55 -4.19
CA ARG A 117 -10.35 3.44 -4.13
C ARG A 117 -9.82 4.10 -2.87
N VAL A 118 -8.90 3.41 -2.20
CA VAL A 118 -8.26 3.90 -0.97
C VAL A 118 -7.53 5.23 -1.24
N THR A 119 -6.82 5.32 -2.36
CA THR A 119 -6.05 6.51 -2.77
C THR A 119 -6.92 7.74 -3.00
N ASP A 120 -8.16 7.56 -3.47
CA ASP A 120 -9.07 8.68 -3.72
C ASP A 120 -9.52 9.35 -2.42
N LEU A 121 -9.83 8.54 -1.40
CA LEU A 121 -10.15 9.07 -0.07
C LEU A 121 -8.94 9.69 0.61
N ILE A 122 -7.75 9.08 0.50
CA ILE A 122 -6.52 9.66 1.08
C ILE A 122 -6.22 11.04 0.48
N THR A 123 -6.33 11.17 -0.84
CA THR A 123 -6.19 12.46 -1.53
C THR A 123 -7.19 13.49 -1.01
N ALA A 124 -8.46 13.10 -0.86
CA ALA A 124 -9.51 13.98 -0.36
C ALA A 124 -9.33 14.38 1.12
N MET A 125 -8.74 13.51 1.95
CA MET A 125 -8.45 13.79 3.36
C MET A 125 -7.33 14.83 3.55
N ASP A 126 -6.39 14.90 2.60
CA ASP A 126 -5.22 15.76 2.63
C ASP A 126 -5.39 17.06 1.84
N ALA A 127 -6.53 17.22 1.14
CA ALA A 127 -6.92 18.48 0.53
C ALA A 127 -7.01 19.56 1.63
N SER A 128 -6.00 20.42 1.70
CA SER A 128 -5.84 21.48 2.69
C SER A 128 -6.94 22.53 2.53
N MET A 129 -8.04 22.34 3.25
CA MET A 129 -9.00 23.41 3.48
C MET A 129 -8.63 24.12 4.78
N PRO A 130 -8.46 25.46 4.78
CA PRO A 130 -8.38 26.25 6.00
C PRO A 130 -9.77 26.25 6.66
N GLY A 131 -10.06 25.18 7.40
CA GLY A 131 -11.32 24.97 8.09
C GLY A 131 -11.08 24.04 9.26
N ASN A 132 -11.55 24.45 10.44
CA ASN A 132 -11.42 23.77 11.72
C ASN A 132 -11.38 22.22 11.58
N ASP A 133 -10.23 21.62 11.92
CA ASP A 133 -10.02 20.16 11.97
C ASP A 133 -10.91 19.43 13.00
N THR A 134 -11.86 20.14 13.61
CA THR A 134 -12.77 19.67 14.65
C THR A 134 -14.15 19.21 14.15
N ASP A 135 -14.53 19.48 12.90
CA ASP A 135 -15.83 19.02 12.39
C ASP A 135 -15.77 17.52 12.01
N MET A 136 -16.30 16.69 12.90
CA MET A 136 -16.51 15.26 12.68
C MET A 136 -17.77 15.06 11.84
N ALA A 137 -17.61 14.91 10.52
CA ALA A 137 -18.70 14.51 9.65
C ALA A 137 -19.19 13.09 10.00
N THR A 138 -20.50 12.87 9.89
CA THR A 138 -21.13 11.56 10.09
C THR A 138 -21.67 11.04 8.77
N LEU A 139 -21.50 9.75 8.52
CA LEU A 139 -22.10 9.09 7.36
C LEU A 139 -23.54 8.67 7.66
N PRO A 140 -24.43 8.59 6.66
CA PRO A 140 -24.18 8.75 5.22
C PRO A 140 -23.99 10.22 4.77
N ALA A 141 -23.11 10.45 3.79
CA ALA A 141 -22.88 11.77 3.21
C ALA A 141 -24.07 12.25 2.35
N PRO A 142 -24.31 13.56 2.23
CA PRO A 142 -25.41 14.09 1.41
C PRO A 142 -25.31 13.73 -0.07
N SER A 143 -24.11 13.50 -0.59
CA SER A 143 -23.87 13.08 -1.97
C SER A 143 -22.53 12.36 -2.11
N VAL A 144 -22.35 11.64 -3.23
CA VAL A 144 -21.06 11.03 -3.59
C VAL A 144 -19.95 12.09 -3.69
N ALA A 145 -20.25 13.28 -4.21
CA ALA A 145 -19.26 14.35 -4.37
C ALA A 145 -18.65 14.76 -3.02
N MET A 146 -19.45 14.81 -1.96
CA MET A 146 -18.99 15.18 -0.61
C MET A 146 -17.93 14.22 -0.06
N LEU A 147 -17.94 12.94 -0.46
CA LEU A 147 -16.91 11.97 -0.05
C LEU A 147 -15.52 12.35 -0.54
N PHE A 148 -15.43 13.11 -1.63
CA PHE A 148 -14.17 13.47 -2.29
C PHE A 148 -13.83 14.97 -2.23
N SER A 149 -14.81 15.83 -1.94
CA SER A 149 -14.60 17.28 -1.81
C SER A 149 -14.49 17.75 -0.36
N SER A 150 -14.89 16.95 0.63
CA SER A 150 -14.80 17.29 2.05
C SER A 150 -13.83 16.37 2.79
N PRO A 151 -12.73 16.90 3.37
CA PRO A 151 -11.79 16.11 4.17
C PRO A 151 -12.47 15.36 5.33
N ALA A 152 -13.49 15.97 5.96
CA ALA A 152 -14.22 15.36 7.06
C ALA A 152 -15.01 14.12 6.63
N TYR A 153 -15.76 14.18 5.52
CA TYR A 153 -16.48 13.02 4.99
C TYR A 153 -15.53 11.96 4.44
N ALA A 154 -14.42 12.37 3.83
CA ALA A 154 -13.37 11.43 3.38
C ALA A 154 -12.79 10.64 4.57
N ARG A 155 -12.47 11.31 5.69
CA ARG A 155 -12.01 10.66 6.94
C ARG A 155 -13.07 9.72 7.52
N ALA A 156 -14.34 10.14 7.52
CA ALA A 156 -15.44 9.32 8.01
C ALA A 156 -15.61 8.04 7.17
N ALA A 157 -15.57 8.15 5.84
CA ALA A 157 -15.60 7.02 4.91
C ALA A 157 -14.40 6.09 5.08
N PHE A 158 -13.19 6.65 5.14
CA PHE A 158 -11.96 5.88 5.33
C PHE A 158 -11.99 5.01 6.59
N ARG A 159 -12.44 5.59 7.73
CA ARG A 159 -12.62 4.87 8.99
C ARG A 159 -13.74 3.83 8.92
N LYS A 160 -14.90 4.18 8.35
CA LYS A 160 -16.06 3.29 8.21
C LYS A 160 -15.72 2.04 7.39
N LEU A 161 -14.90 2.20 6.36
CA LEU A 161 -14.44 1.13 5.47
C LEU A 161 -13.24 0.35 6.01
N ASN A 162 -12.77 0.65 7.23
CA ASN A 162 -11.62 0.00 7.86
C ASN A 162 -10.35 0.03 6.98
N MET A 163 -10.15 1.11 6.20
CA MET A 163 -9.00 1.25 5.31
C MET A 163 -7.67 1.45 6.07
N ASP A 164 -7.72 1.65 7.38
CA ASP A 164 -6.55 1.66 8.27
C ASP A 164 -6.24 0.29 8.90
N LYS A 165 -7.11 -0.71 8.70
CA LYS A 165 -6.94 -2.07 9.29
C LYS A 165 -6.17 -3.02 8.39
N GLY A 166 -5.49 -2.49 7.37
CA GLY A 166 -4.59 -3.24 6.51
C GLY A 166 -5.30 -3.95 5.36
N ALA A 167 -4.49 -4.64 4.57
CA ALA A 167 -4.90 -5.07 3.23
C ALA A 167 -5.98 -6.16 3.19
N GLY A 168 -6.29 -6.83 4.32
CA GLY A 168 -7.31 -7.88 4.36
C GLY A 168 -8.71 -7.44 3.90
N TYR A 169 -9.00 -6.15 3.93
CA TYR A 169 -10.27 -5.56 3.47
C TYR A 169 -10.25 -5.14 1.99
N TYR A 170 -9.09 -5.20 1.35
CA TYR A 170 -8.92 -4.66 0.00
C TYR A 170 -9.26 -5.69 -1.06
N LYS A 171 -9.84 -5.19 -2.14
CA LYS A 171 -9.97 -5.81 -3.45
C LYS A 171 -9.27 -4.95 -4.49
N ILE A 172 -9.28 -5.40 -5.75
CA ILE A 172 -8.70 -4.68 -6.88
C ILE A 172 -9.81 -4.15 -7.79
N ASP A 173 -9.71 -2.88 -8.18
CA ASP A 173 -10.59 -2.24 -9.16
C ASP A 173 -10.56 -3.02 -10.50
N PRO A 174 -11.71 -3.42 -11.06
CA PRO A 174 -11.79 -4.06 -12.37
C PRO A 174 -11.00 -3.37 -13.48
N ALA A 175 -10.84 -2.05 -13.43
CA ALA A 175 -10.07 -1.29 -14.42
C ALA A 175 -8.59 -1.73 -14.50
N PHE A 176 -8.01 -2.22 -13.40
CA PHE A 176 -6.65 -2.77 -13.39
C PHE A 176 -6.53 -3.98 -14.32
N PHE A 177 -7.48 -4.92 -14.27
CA PHE A 177 -7.48 -6.11 -15.12
C PHE A 177 -7.93 -5.82 -16.55
N GLN A 178 -8.59 -4.68 -16.81
CA GLN A 178 -8.81 -4.23 -18.20
C GLN A 178 -7.49 -3.79 -18.84
N LYS A 179 -6.57 -3.22 -18.04
CA LYS A 179 -5.23 -2.82 -18.48
C LYS A 179 -4.28 -4.02 -18.56
N TYR A 180 -4.37 -4.95 -17.62
CA TYR A 180 -3.52 -6.16 -17.51
C TYR A 180 -4.39 -7.43 -17.44
N PRO A 181 -4.99 -7.87 -18.56
CA PRO A 181 -5.93 -8.98 -18.58
C PRO A 181 -5.31 -10.32 -18.16
N GLU A 182 -4.04 -10.55 -18.48
CA GLU A 182 -3.25 -11.71 -18.07
C GLU A 182 -3.06 -11.82 -16.56
N LEU A 183 -3.22 -10.72 -15.82
CA LEU A 183 -3.09 -10.71 -14.36
C LEU A 183 -4.38 -11.12 -13.65
N ARG A 184 -5.47 -11.34 -14.37
CA ARG A 184 -6.75 -11.72 -13.78
C ARG A 184 -6.69 -13.18 -13.34
N PRO A 185 -6.79 -13.48 -12.03
CA PRO A 185 -6.76 -14.87 -11.59
C PRO A 185 -8.02 -15.62 -12.05
N GLY A 186 -7.84 -16.90 -12.40
CA GLY A 186 -8.95 -17.77 -12.84
C GLY A 186 -9.98 -18.09 -11.76
N SER A 187 -9.65 -17.86 -10.48
CA SER A 187 -10.55 -18.06 -9.34
C SER A 187 -10.25 -17.07 -8.22
N GLY A 188 -11.25 -16.35 -7.72
CA GLY A 188 -11.12 -15.63 -6.44
C GLY A 188 -11.96 -14.35 -6.30
N ASP A 189 -12.21 -13.98 -5.05
CA ASP A 189 -12.86 -12.74 -4.58
C ASP A 189 -11.92 -11.51 -4.65
N LEU A 190 -10.97 -11.52 -5.59
CA LEU A 190 -9.94 -10.47 -5.72
C LEU A 190 -10.51 -9.20 -6.38
N VAL A 191 -11.36 -9.38 -7.38
CA VAL A 191 -11.87 -8.30 -8.22
C VAL A 191 -13.08 -7.67 -7.54
N ALA A 192 -13.09 -6.36 -7.41
CA ALA A 192 -14.24 -5.68 -6.82
C ALA A 192 -15.47 -5.73 -7.73
N MET A 193 -16.63 -5.74 -7.08
CA MET A 193 -17.96 -5.79 -7.69
C MET A 193 -18.81 -4.61 -7.21
N GLY A 194 -19.66 -4.11 -8.10
CA GLY A 194 -20.59 -3.02 -7.80
C GLY A 194 -20.25 -1.73 -8.52
N ILE A 195 -20.81 -0.62 -8.03
CA ILE A 195 -20.70 0.70 -8.66
C ILE A 195 -19.43 1.42 -8.16
N PRO A 196 -18.50 1.83 -9.04
CA PRO A 196 -17.37 2.66 -8.63
C PRO A 196 -17.84 4.03 -8.16
N LEU A 197 -17.54 4.41 -6.92
CA LEU A 197 -17.64 5.81 -6.49
C LEU A 197 -16.25 6.43 -6.59
N LYS A 198 -16.15 7.47 -7.42
CA LYS A 198 -14.88 8.10 -7.75
C LYS A 198 -15.00 9.63 -7.87
N PRO A 199 -13.91 10.37 -7.60
CA PRO A 199 -13.82 11.79 -7.91
C PRO A 199 -13.80 12.05 -9.42
N LYS A 200 -13.96 13.32 -9.81
CA LYS A 200 -13.85 13.75 -11.22
C LYS A 200 -12.46 13.50 -11.81
N GLN A 201 -11.42 13.63 -10.97
CA GLN A 201 -10.04 13.41 -11.34
C GLN A 201 -9.43 12.42 -10.36
N GLN A 202 -8.76 11.42 -10.91
CA GLN A 202 -8.18 10.31 -10.19
C GLN A 202 -6.66 10.35 -10.37
N ASN A 203 -5.93 10.32 -9.26
CA ASN A 203 -4.48 10.25 -9.28
C ASN A 203 -4.01 8.79 -9.31
N ILE A 204 -2.79 8.59 -9.79
CA ILE A 204 -2.06 7.32 -9.77
C ILE A 204 -0.84 7.53 -8.86
N LEU A 205 -0.52 6.52 -8.05
CA LEU A 205 0.68 6.55 -7.22
C LEU A 205 1.92 6.58 -8.12
N THR A 206 2.88 7.44 -7.80
CA THR A 206 4.11 7.53 -8.59
C THR A 206 5.10 6.42 -8.20
N TYR A 207 5.86 5.93 -9.17
CA TYR A 207 6.97 5.01 -8.91
C TYR A 207 8.18 5.77 -8.34
N PRO A 208 9.06 5.11 -7.56
CA PRO A 208 10.22 5.76 -6.97
C PRO A 208 11.09 6.45 -8.03
N LYS A 209 11.45 7.70 -7.79
CA LYS A 209 12.49 8.35 -8.61
C LYS A 209 13.85 7.68 -8.33
N PRO A 210 14.74 7.60 -9.34
CA PRO A 210 16.12 7.19 -9.10
C PRO A 210 16.72 8.03 -7.97
N LEU A 211 17.39 7.37 -7.03
CA LEU A 211 18.13 8.08 -6.00
C LEU A 211 19.26 8.87 -6.65
N ASP A 212 19.37 10.15 -6.30
CA ASP A 212 20.54 10.93 -6.70
C ASP A 212 21.79 10.41 -5.96
N PRO A 213 23.00 10.54 -6.56
CA PRO A 213 24.23 10.03 -5.98
C PRO A 213 24.52 10.56 -4.57
N THR A 214 24.12 11.79 -4.27
CA THR A 214 24.33 12.41 -2.95
C THR A 214 23.50 11.68 -1.90
N THR A 215 22.22 11.42 -2.19
CA THR A 215 21.34 10.66 -1.31
C THR A 215 21.89 9.25 -1.05
N VAL A 216 22.36 8.55 -2.10
CA VAL A 216 23.01 7.22 -1.94
C VAL A 216 24.23 7.30 -1.03
N GLN A 217 25.06 8.33 -1.19
CA GLN A 217 26.24 8.52 -0.36
C GLN A 217 25.86 8.78 1.10
N THR A 218 24.82 9.58 1.35
CA THR A 218 24.30 9.79 2.72
C THR A 218 23.84 8.49 3.36
N TYR A 219 23.17 7.61 2.60
CA TYR A 219 22.79 6.28 3.08
C TYR A 219 23.98 5.44 3.49
N ARG A 220 25.00 5.37 2.62
CA ARG A 220 26.22 4.60 2.89
C ARG A 220 26.90 5.08 4.16
N SER A 221 27.17 6.39 4.25
CA SER A 221 27.83 6.98 5.42
C SER A 221 27.06 6.73 6.72
N PHE A 222 25.73 6.77 6.71
CA PHE A 222 24.93 6.48 7.90
C PHE A 222 24.94 4.99 8.28
N ILE A 223 24.89 4.10 7.29
CA ILE A 223 24.98 2.64 7.51
C ILE A 223 26.34 2.28 8.09
N ASP A 224 27.43 2.79 7.50
CA ASP A 224 28.80 2.57 7.96
C ASP A 224 28.95 3.01 9.42
N PHE A 225 28.50 4.23 9.74
CA PHE A 225 28.47 4.74 11.11
C PHE A 225 27.67 3.83 12.06
N SER A 226 26.50 3.35 11.63
CA SER A 226 25.64 2.50 12.46
C SER A 226 26.28 1.14 12.76
N ILE A 227 26.97 0.56 11.78
CA ILE A 227 27.70 -0.70 11.94
C ILE A 227 28.89 -0.50 12.89
N ASP A 228 29.69 0.55 12.69
CA ASP A 228 30.83 0.88 13.54
C ASP A 228 30.40 1.11 15.00
N ALA A 229 29.32 1.86 15.21
CA ALA A 229 28.76 2.09 16.53
C ALA A 229 28.28 0.78 17.19
N ALA A 230 27.57 -0.08 16.46
CA ALA A 230 27.08 -1.36 16.99
C ALA A 230 28.24 -2.31 17.37
N ASN A 231 29.29 -2.36 16.55
CA ASN A 231 30.50 -3.13 16.83
C ASN A 231 31.22 -2.62 18.08
N THR A 232 31.35 -1.31 18.23
CA THR A 232 31.99 -0.66 19.39
C THR A 232 31.21 -0.90 20.69
N ILE A 233 29.88 -0.84 20.63
CA ILE A 233 29.02 -1.14 21.79
C ILE A 233 29.11 -2.62 22.17
N SER A 234 29.15 -3.51 21.17
CA SER A 234 29.25 -4.96 21.40
C SER A 234 30.61 -5.36 21.99
N SER A 235 31.70 -4.71 21.57
CA SER A 235 33.04 -4.96 22.10
C SER A 235 33.25 -4.38 23.50
N ALA A 236 32.58 -3.27 23.84
CA ALA A 236 32.62 -2.68 25.18
C ALA A 236 31.86 -3.49 26.26
N ASN A 237 30.98 -4.42 25.86
CA ASN A 237 30.17 -5.24 26.76
C ASN A 237 30.77 -6.63 27.08
N LEU A 238 31.98 -6.93 26.62
CA LEU A 238 32.71 -8.13 27.03
C LEU A 238 33.37 -7.88 28.40
N PRO A 239 33.05 -8.65 29.46
CA PRO A 239 33.72 -8.48 30.75
C PRO A 239 35.20 -8.87 30.60
N ALA A 240 36.09 -8.04 31.15
CA ALA A 240 37.49 -8.38 31.30
C ALA A 240 37.62 -9.66 32.15
N VAL A 241 38.22 -10.70 31.58
CA VAL A 241 38.61 -11.93 32.27
C VAL A 241 39.87 -11.68 33.08
#